data_AF-A0A1R3IQ39-F1
#
_entry.id   AF-A0A1R3IQ39-F1
#
_cell.length_a   1.000
_cell.length_b   1.000
_cell.length_c   1.000
_cell.angle_alpha   90.00
_cell.angle_beta   90.00
_cell.angle_gamma   90.00
#
_symmetry.space_group_name_H-M   'P 1'
#
loop_
_entity.id
_entity.type
_entity.pdbx_description
1 polymer ?
#
loop_
_entity_poly.entity_id
_entity_poly.type
_entity_poly.pdbx_seq_one_letter_code
_entity_poly.pdbx_strand_id
1 'polypeptide(L)'
;MKKGEKVLLTVKLEYEFSENGKPAPAVGIEGVVPPSVVLHVTLELVFWKTVSDVTKDKKVMKKILKEGEGYERSNDGAVVLVKLIGKL
;
A
#
# COMPACT_ATOMS: atom_id res chain seq x y z
N MET A 1 -2.80 9.77 4.86
CA MET A 1 -1.55 10.48 4.56
C MET A 1 -1.54 10.93 3.11
N LYS A 2 -0.99 12.11 2.84
CA LYS A 2 -0.77 12.71 1.53
C LYS A 2 0.64 12.39 1.04
N LYS A 3 0.89 12.60 -0.26
CA LYS A 3 2.22 12.37 -0.84
C LYS A 3 3.21 13.36 -0.24
N GLY A 4 4.36 12.86 0.20
CA GLY A 4 5.40 13.60 0.88
C GLY A 4 5.11 13.92 2.36
N GLU A 5 3.99 13.45 2.90
CA GLU A 5 3.64 13.72 4.30
C GLU A 5 4.58 12.96 5.25
N LYS A 6 5.12 13.68 6.23
CA LYS A 6 5.95 13.14 7.32
C LYS A 6 5.18 13.26 8.63
N VAL A 7 5.09 12.17 9.38
CA VAL A 7 4.38 12.11 10.65
C VAL A 7 5.19 11.37 11.70
N LEU A 8 4.98 11.73 12.97
CA LEU A 8 5.41 10.95 14.11
C LEU A 8 4.19 10.23 14.66
N LEU A 9 4.16 8.90 14.54
CA LEU A 9 3.08 8.06 15.04
C LEU A 9 3.41 7.60 16.45
N THR A 10 2.48 7.80 17.38
CA THR A 10 2.49 7.18 18.70
C THR A 10 1.66 5.91 18.62
N VAL A 11 2.30 4.75 18.68
CA VAL A 11 1.66 3.44 18.49
C VAL A 11 1.42 2.78 19.84
N LYS A 12 0.19 2.30 20.06
CA LYS A 12 -0.15 1.44 21.19
C LYS A 12 0.11 -0.01 20.81
N LEU A 13 0.57 -0.81 21.78
CA LEU A 13 0.91 -2.23 21.61
C LEU A 13 -0.21 -3.09 20.98
N GLU A 14 -1.48 -2.73 21.18
CA GLU A 14 -2.64 -3.40 20.56
C GLU A 14 -2.58 -3.44 19.01
N TYR A 15 -1.88 -2.48 18.39
CA TYR A 15 -1.69 -2.42 16.95
C TYR A 15 -0.41 -3.14 16.47
N GLU A 16 0.50 -3.47 17.38
CA GLU A 16 1.78 -4.11 17.09
C GLU A 16 1.74 -5.62 17.32
N PHE A 17 0.95 -6.05 18.30
CA PHE A 17 0.87 -7.44 18.73
C PHE A 17 -0.60 -7.83 18.96
N SER A 18 -1.20 -8.52 17.97
CA SER A 18 -2.45 -9.25 18.20
C SER A 18 -2.22 -10.36 19.22
N GLU A 19 -3.25 -10.69 20.01
CA GLU A 19 -3.35 -11.63 21.15
C GLU A 19 -2.49 -12.92 21.12
N ASN A 20 -2.07 -13.38 19.94
CA ASN A 20 -0.98 -14.35 19.77
C ASN A 20 0.34 -13.60 19.53
N GLY A 21 0.98 -13.14 20.62
CA GLY A 21 2.27 -12.43 20.58
C GLY A 21 3.24 -13.11 19.62
N LYS A 22 3.47 -12.49 18.45
CA LYS A 22 4.49 -12.97 17.52
C LYS A 22 5.84 -12.77 18.21
N PRO A 23 6.69 -13.80 18.33
CA PRO A 23 8.08 -13.58 18.65
C PRO A 23 8.68 -12.71 17.55
N ALA A 24 9.48 -11.71 17.95
CA ALA A 24 10.07 -10.71 17.06
C ALA A 24 10.56 -11.33 15.74
N PRO A 25 10.20 -10.79 14.55
CA PRO A 25 10.90 -11.19 13.36
C PRO A 25 12.31 -10.63 13.43
N ALA A 26 13.27 -11.56 13.47
CA ALA A 26 14.65 -11.28 13.13
C ALA A 26 14.72 -10.50 11.81
N VAL A 27 15.74 -9.64 11.74
CA VAL A 27 16.21 -8.81 10.62
C VAL A 27 15.88 -7.32 10.78
N GLY A 28 16.82 -6.61 11.42
CA GLY A 28 17.21 -5.28 10.96
C GLY A 28 17.18 -4.14 11.97
N ILE A 29 16.55 -4.29 13.15
CA ILE A 29 16.58 -3.24 14.18
C ILE A 29 16.57 -3.90 15.56
N GLU A 30 17.65 -3.70 16.30
CA GLU A 30 17.86 -4.22 17.64
C GLU A 30 16.91 -3.54 18.65
N GLY A 31 16.19 -4.34 19.43
CA GLY A 31 15.43 -3.84 20.58
C GLY A 31 14.28 -4.77 20.96
N VAL A 32 14.48 -5.57 22.01
CA VAL A 32 13.36 -6.25 22.68
C VAL A 32 12.50 -5.15 23.31
N VAL A 33 11.31 -4.91 22.76
CA VAL A 33 10.37 -3.91 23.28
C VAL A 33 9.71 -4.47 24.54
N PRO A 34 9.84 -3.83 25.71
CA PRO A 34 9.15 -4.26 26.92
C PRO A 34 7.62 -4.17 26.75
N PRO A 35 6.84 -5.04 27.42
CA PRO A 35 5.38 -5.19 27.23
C PRO A 35 4.52 -3.99 27.69
N SER A 36 5.12 -2.86 28.07
CA SER A 36 4.43 -1.64 28.54
C SER A 36 5.00 -0.36 27.92
N VAL A 37 5.55 -0.44 26.71
CA VAL A 37 6.18 0.71 26.03
C VAL A 37 5.26 1.27 24.95
N VAL A 38 5.22 2.61 24.89
CA VAL A 38 4.61 3.38 23.80
C VAL A 38 5.69 3.62 22.74
N LEU A 39 5.51 3.07 21.54
CA LEU A 39 6.47 3.25 20.45
C LEU A 39 6.18 4.54 19.68
N HIS A 40 7.25 5.23 19.30
CA HIS A 40 7.20 6.42 18.45
C HIS A 40 7.86 6.09 17.11
N VAL A 41 7.08 6.10 16.04
CA VAL A 41 7.53 5.73 14.68
C VAL A 41 7.49 6.96 13.79
N THR A 42 8.64 7.34 13.23
CA THR A 42 8.69 8.38 12.20
C THR A 42 8.38 7.76 10.85
N LEU A 43 7.34 8.25 10.17
CA LEU A 43 6.87 7.70 8.90
C LEU A 43 6.76 8.79 7.83
N GLU A 44 7.22 8.49 6.61
CA GLU A 44 7.10 9.36 5.44
C GLU A 44 6.43 8.64 4.27
N LEU A 45 5.36 9.22 3.73
CA LEU A 45 4.69 8.67 2.54
C LEU A 45 5.31 9.25 1.26
N VAL A 46 6.39 8.65 0.79
CA VAL A 46 7.14 9.14 -0.39
C VAL A 46 6.28 9.15 -1.66
N PHE A 47 5.64 8.02 -1.97
CA PHE A 47 4.79 7.86 -3.15
C PHE A 47 3.96 6.57 -3.06
N TRP A 48 2.84 6.52 -3.78
CA TRP A 48 2.07 5.30 -4.02
C TRP A 48 1.58 5.27 -5.46
N LYS A 49 1.21 4.08 -5.93
CA LYS A 49 0.52 3.89 -7.21
C LYS A 49 -0.86 3.32 -6.94
N THR A 50 -1.88 3.86 -7.59
CA THR A 50 -3.24 3.36 -7.49
C THR A 50 -3.31 1.96 -8.09
N VAL A 51 -3.81 1.01 -7.32
CA VAL A 51 -4.10 -0.36 -7.76
C VAL A 51 -5.59 -0.60 -7.59
N SER A 52 -6.27 -0.97 -8.67
CA SER A 52 -7.71 -1.21 -8.69
C SER A 52 -8.03 -2.61 -9.22
N ASP A 53 -8.99 -3.28 -8.61
CA ASP A 53 -9.56 -4.53 -9.12
C ASP A 53 -10.48 -4.24 -10.31
N VAL A 54 -10.20 -4.86 -11.45
CA VAL A 54 -10.97 -4.68 -12.69
C VAL A 54 -12.14 -5.67 -12.77
N THR A 55 -11.97 -6.89 -12.26
CA THR A 55 -12.92 -7.99 -12.40
C THR A 55 -13.84 -8.18 -11.19
N LYS A 56 -13.61 -7.43 -10.09
CA LYS A 56 -14.33 -7.51 -8.80
C LYS A 56 -14.12 -8.82 -8.03
N ASP A 57 -13.38 -9.77 -8.61
CA ASP A 57 -12.98 -11.02 -7.99
C ASP A 57 -11.47 -11.07 -7.68
N LYS A 58 -10.78 -9.93 -7.81
CA LYS A 58 -9.34 -9.73 -7.59
C LYS A 58 -8.42 -10.53 -8.52
N LYS A 59 -8.93 -11.18 -9.57
CA LYS A 59 -8.08 -11.91 -10.53
C LYS A 59 -7.32 -10.98 -11.47
N VAL A 60 -7.87 -9.81 -11.79
CA VAL A 60 -7.21 -8.81 -12.66
C VAL A 60 -7.01 -7.51 -11.91
N MET A 61 -5.75 -7.25 -11.53
CA MET A 61 -5.36 -6.04 -10.83
C MET A 61 -4.70 -5.04 -11.81
N LYS A 62 -5.30 -3.84 -11.93
CA LYS A 62 -4.74 -2.73 -12.72
C LYS A 62 -3.92 -1.82 -11.81
N LYS A 63 -2.64 -1.64 -12.13
CA LYS A 63 -1.77 -0.64 -11.49
C LYS A 63 -1.57 0.54 -12.41
N ILE A 64 -1.95 1.73 -11.96
CA ILE A 64 -1.79 2.97 -12.73
C ILE A 64 -0.33 3.44 -12.60
N LEU A 65 0.38 3.52 -13.73
CA LEU A 65 1.76 4.00 -13.79
C LEU A 65 1.83 5.49 -14.13
N LYS A 66 0.93 5.94 -15.00
CA LYS A 66 0.72 7.33 -15.41
C LYS A 66 -0.80 7.54 -15.48
N GLU A 67 -1.28 8.65 -14.93
CA GLU A 67 -2.69 9.02 -15.03
C GLU A 67 -3.07 9.32 -16.48
N GLY A 68 -4.30 8.95 -16.83
CA GLY A 68 -4.91 9.33 -18.10
C GLY A 68 -5.42 10.76 -18.07
N GLU A 69 -5.81 11.27 -19.23
CA GLU A 69 -6.46 12.57 -19.36
C GLU A 69 -7.98 12.38 -19.42
N GLY A 70 -8.72 13.30 -18.78
CA GLY A 70 -10.17 13.25 -18.72
C GLY A 70 -10.76 12.20 -17.76
N TYR A 71 -12.09 12.17 -17.70
CA TYR A 71 -12.86 11.27 -16.82
C TYR A 71 -13.53 10.12 -17.56
N GLU A 72 -13.53 10.18 -18.90
CA GLU A 72 -14.20 9.20 -19.76
C GLU A 72 -13.49 7.84 -19.71
N ARG A 73 -14.28 6.77 -19.86
CA ARG A 73 -13.79 5.40 -19.94
C ARG A 73 -14.47 4.71 -21.12
N SER A 74 -13.69 3.92 -21.86
CA SER A 74 -14.23 3.11 -22.96
C SER A 74 -15.35 2.20 -22.45
N ASN A 75 -16.45 2.18 -23.18
CA ASN A 75 -17.61 1.32 -22.94
C ASN A 75 -17.56 0.10 -23.86
N ASP A 76 -18.55 -0.77 -23.70
CA ASP A 76 -18.69 -1.95 -24.56
C ASP A 76 -18.97 -1.51 -26.01
N GLY A 77 -18.30 -2.15 -26.96
CA GLY A 77 -18.35 -1.78 -28.38
C GLY A 77 -17.46 -0.58 -28.79
N ALA A 78 -16.77 0.09 -27.85
CA ALA A 78 -15.83 1.16 -28.20
C ALA A 78 -14.63 0.62 -29.00
N VAL A 79 -14.28 1.32 -30.08
CA VAL A 79 -13.03 1.08 -30.80
C VAL A 79 -11.90 1.80 -30.09
N VAL A 80 -10.87 1.05 -29.66
CA VAL A 80 -9.72 1.59 -28.94
C VAL A 80 -8.41 1.25 -29.63
N LEU A 81 -7.44 2.17 -29.57
CA LEU A 81 -6.07 1.92 -29.97
C LEU A 81 -5.20 1.75 -28.72
N VAL A 82 -4.52 0.60 -28.60
CA VAL A 82 -3.69 0.27 -27.44
C VAL A 82 -2.29 -0.16 -27.85
N LYS A 83 -1.32 0.12 -26.99
CA LYS A 83 0.03 -0.45 -27.06
C LYS A 83 0.21 -1.43 -25.92
N LEU A 84 0.37 -2.71 -26.22
CA LEU A 84 0.49 -3.77 -25.22
C LEU A 84 1.89 -4.40 -25.27
N ILE A 85 2.41 -4.78 -24.10
CA ILE A 85 3.62 -5.60 -23.96
C ILE A 85 3.31 -6.64 -22.88
N GLY A 86 3.36 -7.92 -23.25
CA GLY A 86 3.26 -9.04 -22.31
C GLY A 86 4.62 -9.41 -21.73
N LYS A 87 4.69 -9.71 -20.44
CA LYS A 87 5.87 -10.23 -19.74
C LYS A 87 5.43 -11.39 -18.84
N LEU A 88 6.29 -12.39 -18.69
CA LEU A 88 6.13 -13.52 -17.78
C LEU A 88 6.95 -13.28 -16.50
#